data_AF-A0ABD3QR32-F1
#
_entry.id   AF-A0ABD3QR32-F1
#
_cell.length_a   1.000
_cell.length_b   1.000
_cell.length_c   1.000
_cell.angle_alpha   90.00
_cell.angle_beta   90.00
_cell.angle_gamma   90.00
#
_symmetry.space_group_name_H-M   'P 1'
#
loop_
_entity.id
_entity.type
_entity.pdbx_description
1 polymer ?
#
loop_
_entity_poly.entity_id
_entity_poly.type
_entity_poly.pdbx_seq_one_letter_code
_entity_poly.pdbx_strand_id
1 'polypeptide(L)'
;MLAPRRMFLGELPTMLQKNPSTAYQTELRLMGRVTHVSRTFVDKAADDSSGCEFIEQEDVMILIIDDGTSSVDVVATSSQPYVEIGQLVDCIGHLQSVPDSQESKAVPNSKQQRNYYLEAKSISLVNNPQEETLRQLELSKRSAELDNAQNNNMLTTFQKISKNRVIASPHLEEKLNTLHHSTFPFPSITLDSDDALRYIKYSARHGGLAMNELETLVGATVNREKRAVREAVEKLQSCGMVYVKEGKLFPL
;
A
#
# COMPACT_ATOMS: atom_id res chain seq x y z
N MET A 1 31.19 3.77 -8.40
CA MET A 1 29.85 4.36 -8.16
C MET A 1 29.13 3.48 -7.17
N LEU A 2 28.55 4.05 -6.12
CA LEU A 2 27.70 3.32 -5.18
C LEU A 2 26.32 3.10 -5.83
N ALA A 3 25.71 1.94 -5.60
CA ALA A 3 24.36 1.68 -6.11
C ALA A 3 23.33 2.56 -5.38
N PRO A 4 22.26 3.02 -6.07
CA PRO A 4 21.19 3.77 -5.43
C PRO A 4 20.61 3.02 -4.24
N ARG A 5 20.47 3.72 -3.11
CA ARG A 5 19.95 3.13 -1.88
C ARG A 5 18.44 2.96 -2.00
N ARG A 6 17.97 1.71 -1.99
CA ARG A 6 16.55 1.38 -1.92
C ARG A 6 15.98 1.70 -0.54
N MET A 7 14.85 2.39 -0.50
CA MET A 7 14.21 2.87 0.74
C MET A 7 12.68 2.91 0.60
N PHE A 8 11.97 2.84 1.72
CA PHE A 8 10.53 3.13 1.81
C PHE A 8 10.28 4.60 2.16
N LEU A 9 9.18 5.17 1.67
CA LEU A 9 8.89 6.59 1.86
C LEU A 9 8.73 6.95 3.34
N GLY A 10 8.18 6.05 4.15
CA GLY A 10 8.04 6.22 5.61
C GLY A 10 9.37 6.28 6.37
N GLU A 11 10.49 5.89 5.75
CA GLU A 11 11.81 5.93 6.38
C GLU A 11 12.54 7.26 6.17
N LEU A 12 12.09 8.04 5.19
CA LEU A 12 12.69 9.33 4.85
C LEU A 12 12.74 10.29 6.06
N PRO A 13 11.66 10.46 6.86
CA PRO A 13 11.72 11.35 8.03
C PRO A 13 12.77 10.92 9.05
N THR A 14 12.88 9.61 9.30
CA THR A 14 13.85 9.07 10.27
C THR A 14 15.28 9.21 9.76
N MET A 15 15.51 9.04 8.46
CA MET A 15 16.82 9.23 7.83
C MET A 15 17.25 10.70 7.91
N LEU A 16 16.34 11.62 7.58
CA LEU A 16 16.57 13.07 7.64
C LEU A 16 16.85 13.55 9.07
N GLN A 17 16.16 13.01 10.08
CA GLN A 17 16.42 13.32 11.49
C GLN A 17 17.78 12.82 11.96
N LYS A 18 18.19 11.61 11.57
CA LYS A 18 19.44 11.00 12.06
C LYS A 18 20.67 11.60 11.40
N ASN A 19 20.65 11.80 10.08
CA ASN A 19 21.81 12.28 9.30
C ASN A 19 21.35 13.12 8.10
N PRO A 20 21.00 14.40 8.27
CA PRO A 20 20.47 15.23 7.20
C PRO A 20 21.46 15.40 6.05
N SER A 21 22.73 15.69 6.34
CA SER A 21 23.76 15.90 5.31
C SER A 21 23.97 14.67 4.42
N THR A 22 23.94 13.47 5.00
CA THR A 22 24.07 12.21 4.25
C THR A 22 22.81 11.89 3.46
N ALA A 23 21.63 12.23 3.99
CA ALA A 23 20.35 11.99 3.32
C ALA A 23 20.24 12.73 1.98
N TYR A 24 20.71 13.99 1.92
CA TYR A 24 20.68 14.79 0.69
C TYR A 24 21.78 14.41 -0.31
N GLN A 25 22.90 13.83 0.15
CA GLN A 25 24.01 13.39 -0.73
C GLN A 25 23.84 11.97 -1.27
N THR A 26 22.89 11.19 -0.74
CA THR A 26 22.69 9.80 -1.15
C THR A 26 21.69 9.72 -2.29
N GLU A 27 22.06 9.05 -3.38
CA GLU A 27 21.13 8.69 -4.44
C GLU A 27 20.16 7.62 -3.91
N LEU A 28 18.87 7.92 -3.95
CA LEU A 28 17.80 7.07 -3.47
C LEU A 28 17.06 6.43 -4.64
N ARG A 29 16.58 5.22 -4.40
CA ARG A 29 15.63 4.52 -5.27
C ARG A 29 14.33 4.30 -4.50
N LEU A 30 13.28 4.99 -4.92
CA LEU A 30 11.97 5.01 -4.30
C LEU A 30 10.94 4.46 -5.29
N MET A 31 10.04 3.61 -4.81
CA MET A 31 9.00 3.01 -5.64
C MET A 31 7.64 3.25 -4.97
N GLY A 32 6.67 3.73 -5.74
CA GLY A 32 5.34 4.07 -5.25
C GLY A 32 4.33 4.27 -6.38
N ARG A 33 3.04 4.31 -6.03
CA ARG A 33 1.95 4.62 -6.95
C ARG A 33 1.80 6.12 -7.09
N VAL A 34 1.59 6.56 -8.32
CA VAL A 34 1.35 7.97 -8.61
C VAL A 34 -0.05 8.35 -8.17
N THR A 35 -0.15 9.33 -7.29
CA THR A 35 -1.42 9.87 -6.79
C THR A 35 -1.77 11.20 -7.44
N HIS A 36 -0.77 11.92 -7.92
CA HIS A 36 -0.94 13.20 -8.60
C HIS A 36 0.15 13.40 -9.66
N VAL A 37 -0.22 14.08 -10.76
CA VAL A 37 0.67 14.45 -11.86
C VAL A 37 0.38 15.91 -12.22
N SER A 38 1.43 16.72 -12.25
CA SER A 38 1.41 18.08 -12.77
C SER A 38 2.57 18.27 -13.74
N ARG A 39 2.35 19.04 -14.79
CA ARG A 39 3.39 19.42 -15.76
C ARG A 39 3.41 20.93 -15.88
N THR A 40 4.60 21.49 -15.80
CA THR A 40 4.83 22.93 -15.86
C THR A 40 6.04 23.19 -16.72
N PHE A 41 5.99 24.24 -17.53
CA PHE A 41 7.14 24.71 -18.29
C PHE A 41 7.83 25.80 -17.48
N VAL A 42 9.13 25.66 -17.29
CA VAL A 42 9.95 26.68 -16.63
C VAL A 42 10.87 27.28 -17.68
N ASP A 43 10.79 28.59 -17.84
CA ASP A 43 11.73 29.32 -18.70
C ASP A 43 13.10 29.33 -18.00
N LYS A 44 14.08 28.66 -18.60
CA LYS A 44 15.45 28.70 -18.11
C LYS A 44 16.12 29.93 -18.69
N ALA A 45 16.47 30.90 -17.84
CA ALA A 45 17.32 32.00 -18.27
C ALA A 45 18.67 31.42 -18.70
N ALA A 46 19.01 31.54 -19.98
CA ALA A 46 20.34 31.21 -20.46
C ALA A 46 21.35 32.13 -19.77
N ASP A 47 22.35 31.55 -19.12
CA ASP A 47 23.50 32.28 -18.58
C ASP A 47 24.36 32.76 -19.75
N ASP A 48 23.92 33.84 -20.39
CA ASP A 48 24.47 34.30 -21.66
C ASP A 48 25.65 35.26 -21.43
N SER A 49 26.85 34.72 -21.60
CA SER A 49 28.04 35.52 -21.95
C SER A 49 28.14 35.77 -23.47
N SER A 50 27.09 35.43 -24.25
CA SER A 50 27.10 35.57 -25.71
C SER A 50 25.75 35.95 -26.34
N GLY A 51 25.15 37.06 -25.92
CA GLY A 51 24.37 37.97 -26.77
C GLY A 51 23.26 37.43 -27.69
N CYS A 52 22.70 36.25 -27.43
CA CYS A 52 21.63 35.64 -28.22
C CYS A 52 20.69 34.88 -27.27
N GLU A 53 19.68 35.57 -26.73
CA GLU A 53 18.68 34.99 -25.83
C GLU A 53 17.84 33.91 -26.53
N PHE A 54 18.29 32.66 -26.49
CA PHE A 54 17.43 31.50 -26.71
C PHE A 54 16.82 31.11 -25.36
N ILE A 55 15.51 31.33 -25.19
CA ILE A 55 14.78 30.83 -24.03
C ILE A 55 14.56 29.33 -24.22
N GLU A 56 15.33 28.50 -23.51
CA GLU A 56 15.05 27.07 -23.43
C GLU A 56 13.93 26.85 -22.40
N GLN A 57 12.77 26.38 -22.89
CA GLN A 57 11.68 25.94 -22.02
C GLN A 57 11.97 24.52 -21.52
N GLU A 58 12.16 24.39 -20.22
CA GLU A 58 12.37 23.09 -19.58
C GLU A 58 11.01 22.54 -19.14
N ASP A 59 10.62 21.38 -19.70
CA ASP A 59 9.42 20.65 -19.25
C ASP A 59 9.72 19.99 -17.90
N VAL A 60 8.99 20.43 -16.87
CA VAL A 60 9.13 19.95 -15.51
C VAL A 60 7.89 19.15 -15.15
N MET A 61 8.10 17.88 -14.85
CA MET A 61 7.05 16.97 -14.37
C MET A 61 7.15 16.84 -12.85
N ILE A 62 6.06 17.14 -12.17
CA ILE A 62 5.91 16.99 -10.73
C ILE A 62 4.93 15.85 -10.47
N LEU A 63 5.39 14.82 -9.77
CA LEU A 63 4.59 13.67 -9.36
C LEU A 63 4.47 13.63 -7.84
N ILE A 64 3.35 13.14 -7.33
CA ILE A 64 3.25 12.71 -5.94
C ILE A 64 3.17 11.19 -5.93
N ILE A 65 4.18 10.52 -5.36
CA ILE A 65 4.20 9.06 -5.25
C ILE A 65 3.85 8.63 -3.82
N ASP A 66 3.13 7.53 -3.69
CA ASP A 66 2.69 6.94 -2.42
C ASP A 66 2.96 5.43 -2.43
N ASP A 67 3.68 4.93 -1.43
CA ASP A 67 4.03 3.50 -1.29
C ASP A 67 3.20 2.78 -0.21
N GLY A 68 2.19 3.44 0.34
CA GLY A 68 1.36 2.98 1.46
C GLY A 68 1.93 3.31 2.85
N THR A 69 3.19 3.76 2.93
CA THR A 69 3.82 4.15 4.21
C THR A 69 3.92 5.67 4.36
N SER A 70 4.16 6.37 3.26
CA SER A 70 4.16 7.83 3.17
C SER A 70 4.04 8.22 1.70
N SER A 71 4.03 9.52 1.43
CA SER A 71 4.15 10.05 0.09
C SER A 71 5.32 11.03 -0.02
N VAL A 72 5.76 11.32 -1.24
CA VAL A 72 6.80 12.31 -1.51
C VAL A 72 6.57 12.97 -2.87
N ASP A 73 6.92 14.24 -2.94
CA ASP A 73 6.92 14.99 -4.20
C ASP A 73 8.19 14.62 -4.97
N VAL A 74 8.02 14.27 -6.25
CA VAL A 74 9.08 13.88 -7.17
C VAL A 74 9.08 14.88 -8.32
N VAL A 75 10.19 15.59 -8.47
CA VAL A 75 10.40 16.55 -9.55
C VAL A 75 11.36 15.94 -10.55
N ALA A 76 10.95 15.85 -11.81
CA ALA A 76 11.83 15.43 -12.89
C ALA A 76 11.85 16.48 -13.99
N THR A 77 13.05 16.91 -14.32
CA THR A 77 13.34 17.67 -15.54
C THR A 77 13.76 16.68 -16.63
N SER A 78 13.43 16.95 -17.89
CA SER A 78 13.71 16.12 -19.10
C SER A 78 12.67 15.06 -19.50
N SER A 79 12.92 14.41 -20.65
CA SER A 79 12.06 13.44 -21.35
C SER A 79 11.79 12.17 -20.55
N GLN A 80 10.98 12.28 -19.50
CA GLN A 80 10.49 11.14 -18.72
C GLN A 80 9.37 10.41 -19.49
N PRO A 81 9.14 9.11 -19.21
CA PRO A 81 7.99 8.41 -19.77
C PRO A 81 6.69 9.16 -19.43
N TYR A 82 5.67 8.98 -20.27
CA TYR A 82 4.33 9.46 -19.93
C TYR A 82 3.80 8.63 -18.75
N VAL A 83 3.45 9.30 -17.65
CA VAL A 83 3.03 8.70 -16.39
C VAL A 83 1.62 9.20 -16.06
N GLU A 84 0.75 8.28 -15.64
CA GLU A 84 -0.63 8.53 -15.24
C GLU A 84 -0.88 8.22 -13.76
N ILE A 85 -1.94 8.81 -13.22
CA ILE A 85 -2.41 8.53 -11.85
C ILE A 85 -2.77 7.04 -11.74
N GLY A 86 -2.35 6.43 -10.63
CA GLY A 86 -2.54 5.02 -10.32
C GLY A 86 -1.39 4.11 -10.78
N GLN A 87 -0.53 4.58 -11.68
CA GLN A 87 0.60 3.77 -12.18
C GLN A 87 1.67 3.60 -11.11
N LEU A 88 2.32 2.44 -11.10
CA LEU A 88 3.46 2.15 -10.24
C LEU A 88 4.73 2.65 -10.92
N VAL A 89 5.50 3.48 -10.22
CA VAL A 89 6.74 4.06 -10.73
C VAL A 89 7.91 3.72 -9.82
N ASP A 90 9.08 3.57 -10.43
CA ASP A 90 10.38 3.47 -9.78
C ASP A 90 11.19 4.72 -10.11
N CYS A 91 11.48 5.50 -9.09
CA CYS A 91 12.11 6.81 -9.15
C CYS A 91 13.50 6.74 -8.54
N ILE A 92 14.51 7.17 -9.29
CA ILE A 92 15.90 7.28 -8.81
C ILE A 92 16.29 8.76 -8.83
N GLY A 93 16.82 9.25 -7.71
CA GLY A 93 17.12 10.67 -7.57
C GLY A 93 17.80 11.03 -6.26
N HIS A 94 17.98 12.33 -6.05
CA HIS A 94 18.51 12.88 -4.80
C HIS A 94 17.40 13.63 -4.07
N LEU A 95 17.42 13.57 -2.74
CA LEU A 95 16.57 14.45 -1.96
C LEU A 95 17.10 15.87 -2.05
N GLN A 96 16.20 16.83 -2.15
CA GLN A 96 16.47 18.24 -2.06
C GLN A 96 15.58 18.85 -0.97
N SER A 97 16.10 19.83 -0.24
CA SER A 97 15.29 20.64 0.67
C SER A 97 14.60 21.76 -0.11
N VAL A 98 13.35 22.07 0.22
CA VAL A 98 12.71 23.28 -0.28
C VAL A 98 13.38 24.47 0.42
N PRO A 99 14.01 25.41 -0.30
CA PRO A 99 14.59 26.60 0.32
C PRO A 99 13.45 27.44 0.92
N ASP A 100 13.54 27.74 2.22
CA ASP A 100 12.59 28.60 2.95
C ASP A 100 12.54 29.99 2.31
N SER A 101 11.71 30.13 1.29
CA SER A 101 11.51 31.36 0.54
C SER A 101 10.41 32.15 1.23
N GLN A 102 10.81 32.85 2.29
CA GLN A 102 10.11 33.95 2.98
C GLN A 102 8.75 33.68 3.63
N GLU A 103 8.69 34.11 4.89
CA GLU A 103 7.54 34.19 5.79
C GLU A 103 6.24 34.62 5.10
N SER A 104 5.30 33.69 4.96
CA SER A 104 3.89 34.02 4.81
C SER A 104 3.15 33.57 6.07
N LYS A 105 2.86 34.55 6.93
CA LYS A 105 1.98 34.39 8.10
C LYS A 105 0.62 33.82 7.66
N ALA A 106 0.36 32.55 7.92
CA ALA A 106 -1.00 32.00 7.93
C ALA A 106 -1.09 30.68 8.70
N VAL A 107 -1.76 30.75 9.86
CA VAL A 107 -2.60 29.75 10.55
C VAL A 107 -2.13 28.28 10.60
N PRO A 108 -1.96 27.70 11.81
CA PRO A 108 -1.66 26.28 11.97
C PRO A 108 -2.95 25.49 11.83
N ASN A 109 -3.22 24.90 10.66
CA ASN A 109 -4.18 23.81 10.60
C ASN A 109 -3.94 22.87 9.41
N SER A 110 -3.61 21.63 9.77
CA SER A 110 -3.73 20.39 8.99
C SER A 110 -2.86 20.22 7.73
N LYS A 111 -2.03 19.17 7.79
CA LYS A 111 -1.15 18.55 6.78
C LYS A 111 0.29 19.06 6.83
N GLN A 112 1.17 18.21 7.36
CA GLN A 112 2.62 18.39 7.39
C GLN A 112 3.11 18.88 6.02
N GLN A 113 3.50 20.16 5.93
CA GLN A 113 4.32 20.64 4.82
C GLN A 113 5.61 19.83 4.85
N ARG A 114 5.85 19.07 3.77
CA ARG A 114 7.08 18.31 3.61
C ARG A 114 8.14 19.27 3.10
N ASN A 115 9.18 19.51 3.88
CA ASN A 115 10.26 20.44 3.55
C ASN A 115 11.27 19.86 2.53
N TYR A 116 10.91 18.79 1.82
CA TYR A 116 11.81 18.08 0.91
C TYR A 116 11.06 17.45 -0.25
N TYR A 117 11.75 17.33 -1.37
CA TYR A 117 11.29 16.64 -2.58
C TYR A 117 12.41 15.75 -3.13
N LEU A 118 12.06 14.78 -3.96
CA LEU A 118 13.02 13.98 -4.71
C LEU A 118 13.25 14.61 -6.09
N GLU A 119 14.46 15.09 -6.35
CA GLU A 119 14.91 15.44 -7.70
C GLU A 119 15.26 14.15 -8.44
N ALA A 120 14.32 13.68 -9.26
CA ALA A 120 14.45 12.43 -9.99
C ALA A 120 15.32 12.60 -11.25
N LYS A 121 16.40 11.83 -11.28
CA LYS A 121 17.24 11.64 -12.45
C LYS A 121 16.60 10.70 -13.47
N SER A 122 15.84 9.71 -12.98
CA SER A 122 15.13 8.78 -13.85
C SER A 122 13.84 8.28 -13.21
N ILE A 123 12.79 8.19 -14.01
CA ILE A 123 11.50 7.60 -13.66
C ILE A 123 11.24 6.45 -14.62
N SER A 124 10.92 5.28 -14.08
CA SER A 124 10.59 4.09 -14.86
C SER A 124 9.21 3.57 -14.47
N LEU A 125 8.40 3.19 -15.46
CA LEU A 125 7.13 2.52 -15.24
C LEU A 125 7.38 1.07 -14.84
N VAL A 126 6.80 0.65 -13.71
CA VAL A 126 6.88 -0.74 -13.25
C VAL A 126 5.68 -1.49 -13.78
N ASN A 127 5.87 -2.16 -14.92
CA ASN A 127 4.83 -2.96 -15.58
C ASN A 127 4.86 -4.44 -15.16
N ASN A 128 5.74 -4.82 -14.24
CA ASN A 128 5.88 -6.20 -13.79
C ASN A 128 5.09 -6.42 -12.48
N PRO A 129 4.00 -7.21 -12.48
CA PRO A 129 3.22 -7.48 -11.27
C PRO A 129 4.03 -8.26 -10.21
N GLN A 130 5.09 -8.97 -10.61
CA GLN A 130 5.98 -9.66 -9.66
C GLN A 130 6.82 -8.68 -8.86
N GLU A 131 7.25 -7.58 -9.46
CA GLU A 131 8.04 -6.54 -8.79
C GLU A 131 7.18 -5.76 -7.79
N GLU A 132 5.93 -5.48 -8.16
CA GLU A 132 4.94 -4.94 -7.23
C GLU A 132 4.70 -5.88 -6.04
N THR A 133 4.48 -7.17 -6.32
CA THR A 133 4.26 -8.17 -5.27
C THR A 133 5.47 -8.30 -4.35
N LEU A 134 6.68 -8.33 -4.92
CA LEU A 134 7.92 -8.36 -4.14
C LEU A 134 8.04 -7.13 -3.25
N ARG A 135 7.74 -5.94 -3.78
CA ARG A 135 7.78 -4.68 -3.02
C ARG A 135 6.81 -4.71 -1.84
N GLN A 136 5.60 -5.21 -2.03
CA GLN A 136 4.61 -5.36 -0.96
C GLN A 136 5.05 -6.38 0.10
N LEU A 137 5.74 -7.45 -0.30
CA LEU A 137 6.33 -8.42 0.63
C LEU A 137 7.49 -7.80 1.43
N GLU A 138 8.34 -6.98 0.80
CA GLU A 138 9.42 -6.26 1.50
C GLU A 138 8.85 -5.28 2.55
N LEU A 139 7.78 -4.54 2.19
CA LEU A 139 7.04 -3.67 3.13
C LEU A 139 6.51 -4.46 4.32
N SER A 140 5.84 -5.59 4.03
CA SER A 140 5.24 -6.46 5.04
C SER A 140 6.28 -7.12 5.97
N LYS A 141 7.47 -7.44 5.45
CA LYS A 141 8.57 -7.99 6.24
C LYS A 141 9.14 -6.95 7.20
N ARG A 142 9.28 -5.69 6.78
CA ARG A 142 9.83 -4.63 7.66
C ARG A 142 8.88 -4.20 8.75
N SER A 143 7.57 -4.19 8.52
CA SER A 143 6.61 -4.05 9.61
C SER A 143 6.87 -5.13 10.68
N ALA A 144 6.98 -6.40 10.28
CA ALA A 144 7.24 -7.49 11.22
C ALA A 144 8.59 -7.38 11.99
N GLU A 145 9.63 -6.78 11.40
CA GLU A 145 10.92 -6.57 12.07
C GLU A 145 10.92 -5.39 13.05
N LEU A 146 10.30 -4.26 12.67
CA LEU A 146 10.11 -3.10 13.57
C LEU A 146 9.28 -3.47 14.79
N ASP A 147 8.25 -4.28 14.57
CA ASP A 147 7.38 -4.70 15.65
C ASP A 147 8.03 -5.74 16.58
N ASN A 148 9.00 -6.53 16.09
CA ASN A 148 9.80 -7.42 16.94
C ASN A 148 10.85 -6.66 17.77
N ALA A 149 11.35 -5.51 17.29
CA ALA A 149 12.29 -4.68 18.04
C ALA A 149 11.61 -3.83 19.14
N GLN A 150 10.32 -3.53 19.01
CA GLN A 150 9.54 -2.77 19.99
C GLN A 150 8.78 -3.63 21.01
N ASN A 151 8.78 -4.96 20.85
CA ASN A 151 7.97 -5.90 21.64
C ASN A 151 8.54 -6.29 23.03
N ASN A 152 9.18 -5.36 23.74
CA ASN A 152 9.38 -5.51 25.19
C ASN A 152 8.49 -4.60 26.03
N ASN A 153 7.64 -3.75 25.43
CA ASN A 153 6.57 -3.09 26.17
C ASN A 153 5.43 -2.67 25.23
N MET A 154 4.20 -3.01 25.63
CA MET A 154 2.93 -2.65 25.00
C MET A 154 2.53 -3.36 23.71
N LEU A 155 1.91 -4.51 23.95
CA LEU A 155 0.72 -4.99 23.24
C LEU A 155 -0.06 -3.90 22.47
N THR A 156 -0.48 -4.27 21.26
CA THR A 156 -1.59 -3.72 20.45
C THR A 156 -1.31 -2.43 19.68
N THR A 157 -0.99 -2.53 18.38
CA THR A 157 -1.74 -1.94 17.24
C THR A 157 -1.00 -2.30 15.93
N PHE A 158 -0.87 -3.59 15.66
CA PHE A 158 -0.56 -4.03 14.30
C PHE A 158 -1.83 -3.90 13.48
N GLN A 159 -1.79 -3.13 12.39
CA GLN A 159 -2.64 -3.39 11.23
C GLN A 159 -2.25 -4.78 10.68
N LYS A 160 -2.86 -5.79 11.29
CA LYS A 160 -2.91 -7.16 10.80
C LYS A 160 -3.30 -7.11 9.33
N ILE A 161 -2.42 -7.61 8.45
CA ILE A 161 -2.86 -8.33 7.27
C ILE A 161 -3.96 -9.26 7.78
N SER A 162 -5.21 -9.02 7.36
CA SER A 162 -6.33 -9.86 7.76
C SER A 162 -5.93 -11.28 7.44
N LYS A 163 -5.78 -12.13 8.46
CA LYS A 163 -5.36 -13.54 8.37
C LYS A 163 -6.37 -14.41 7.60
N ASN A 164 -7.23 -13.77 6.81
CA ASN A 164 -8.53 -14.20 6.34
C ASN A 164 -8.71 -13.92 4.83
N ARG A 165 -7.61 -13.67 4.10
CA ARG A 165 -7.68 -13.48 2.65
C ARG A 165 -7.95 -14.83 1.99
N VAL A 166 -9.08 -14.94 1.32
CA VAL A 166 -9.41 -16.11 0.50
C VAL A 166 -8.64 -16.05 -0.79
N ILE A 167 -7.79 -17.05 -1.04
CA ILE A 167 -7.23 -17.29 -2.36
C ILE A 167 -8.26 -18.12 -3.14
N ALA A 168 -9.22 -17.44 -3.75
CA ALA A 168 -10.19 -18.04 -4.66
C ALA A 168 -10.12 -17.37 -6.04
N SER A 169 -10.95 -17.81 -6.98
CA SER A 169 -11.08 -17.14 -8.30
C SER A 169 -11.36 -15.63 -8.12
N PRO A 170 -10.87 -14.75 -9.00
CA PRO A 170 -10.83 -13.29 -8.78
C PRO A 170 -12.17 -12.66 -8.42
N HIS A 171 -13.27 -13.14 -9.02
CA HIS A 171 -14.63 -12.64 -8.76
C HIS A 171 -15.21 -13.07 -7.41
N LEU A 172 -14.72 -14.18 -6.85
CA LEU A 172 -15.12 -14.67 -5.53
C LEU A 172 -14.34 -13.93 -4.43
N GLU A 173 -13.08 -13.60 -4.69
CA GLU A 173 -12.25 -12.76 -3.80
C GLU A 173 -12.86 -11.37 -3.64
N GLU A 174 -13.25 -10.71 -4.74
CA GLU A 174 -13.83 -9.36 -4.72
C GLU A 174 -15.12 -9.29 -3.88
N LYS A 175 -16.03 -10.26 -4.03
CA LYS A 175 -17.31 -10.26 -3.30
C LYS A 175 -17.18 -10.67 -1.83
N LEU A 176 -16.32 -11.63 -1.52
CA LEU A 176 -16.12 -12.11 -0.14
C LEU A 176 -15.36 -11.09 0.71
N ASN A 177 -14.43 -10.34 0.10
CA ASN A 177 -13.70 -9.27 0.81
C ASN A 177 -14.59 -8.06 1.13
N THR A 178 -15.62 -7.75 0.33
CA THR A 178 -16.61 -6.70 0.67
C THR A 178 -17.39 -6.96 1.96
N LEU A 179 -17.64 -8.24 2.30
CA LEU A 179 -18.27 -8.60 3.58
C LEU A 179 -17.32 -8.40 4.76
N HIS A 180 -16.01 -8.50 4.52
CA HIS A 180 -14.96 -8.29 5.50
C HIS A 180 -14.73 -6.80 5.83
N HIS A 181 -15.08 -5.89 4.93
CA HIS A 181 -14.92 -4.44 5.13
C HIS A 181 -16.15 -3.75 5.74
N SER A 182 -17.34 -4.37 5.67
CA SER A 182 -18.60 -3.72 6.04
C SER A 182 -19.09 -4.02 7.46
N THR A 183 -18.54 -5.02 8.15
CA THR A 183 -19.10 -5.46 9.43
C THR A 183 -17.99 -5.80 10.43
N PHE A 184 -17.61 -4.81 11.25
CA PHE A 184 -16.77 -4.85 12.45
C PHE A 184 -15.24 -5.05 12.32
N PRO A 185 -14.43 -4.24 13.02
CA PRO A 185 -13.07 -4.61 13.38
C PRO A 185 -13.17 -5.71 14.44
N PHE A 186 -12.82 -6.95 14.12
CA PHE A 186 -12.92 -8.06 15.08
C PHE A 186 -11.63 -8.25 15.90
N PRO A 187 -11.63 -7.88 17.20
CA PRO A 187 -10.88 -8.60 18.22
C PRO A 187 -11.76 -9.76 18.71
N SER A 188 -11.38 -11.00 18.35
CA SER A 188 -12.05 -12.28 18.65
C SER A 188 -13.33 -12.55 17.84
N ILE A 189 -13.28 -13.59 17.01
CA ILE A 189 -14.39 -14.03 16.16
C ILE A 189 -15.07 -15.21 16.85
N THR A 190 -16.26 -14.98 17.38
CA THR A 190 -17.30 -16.00 17.44
C THR A 190 -18.14 -15.84 16.20
N LEU A 191 -17.88 -16.66 15.17
CA LEU A 191 -18.72 -16.70 13.97
C LEU A 191 -20.11 -17.24 14.36
N ASP A 192 -21.17 -16.48 14.08
CA ASP A 192 -22.54 -16.96 14.28
C ASP A 192 -23.02 -17.81 13.09
N SER A 193 -24.13 -18.52 13.27
CA SER A 193 -24.70 -19.37 12.21
C SER A 193 -25.23 -18.57 11.01
N ASP A 194 -25.69 -17.33 11.20
CA ASP A 194 -26.28 -16.52 10.13
C ASP A 194 -25.20 -15.91 9.22
N ASP A 195 -24.05 -15.56 9.79
CA ASP A 195 -22.86 -15.14 9.07
C ASP A 195 -22.28 -16.31 8.27
N ALA A 196 -22.17 -17.50 8.88
CA ALA A 196 -21.76 -18.71 8.19
C ALA A 196 -22.69 -19.01 6.99
N LEU A 197 -24.01 -18.89 7.18
CA LEU A 197 -24.99 -19.11 6.12
C LEU A 197 -24.85 -18.09 4.97
N ARG A 198 -24.55 -16.83 5.29
CA ARG A 198 -24.30 -15.79 4.27
C ARG A 198 -23.11 -16.15 3.40
N TYR A 199 -21.97 -16.52 4.00
CA TYR A 199 -20.79 -16.95 3.25
C TYR A 199 -21.08 -18.16 2.34
N ILE A 200 -21.80 -19.16 2.85
CA ILE A 200 -22.19 -20.36 2.09
C ILE A 200 -23.15 -20.03 0.94
N LYS A 201 -24.11 -19.12 1.15
CA LYS A 201 -25.03 -18.67 0.08
C LYS A 201 -24.29 -17.97 -1.05
N TYR A 202 -23.29 -17.15 -0.73
CA TYR A 202 -22.51 -16.44 -1.75
C TYR A 202 -21.59 -17.35 -2.55
N SER A 203 -21.06 -18.41 -1.96
CA SER A 203 -20.20 -19.35 -2.67
C SER A 203 -20.93 -20.39 -3.52
N ALA A 204 -22.23 -20.59 -3.31
CA ALA A 204 -23.03 -21.58 -4.03
C ALA A 204 -22.90 -21.47 -5.56
N ARG A 205 -22.90 -20.23 -6.09
CA ARG A 205 -22.75 -19.95 -7.53
C ARG A 205 -21.35 -20.20 -8.08
N HIS A 206 -20.37 -20.42 -7.20
CA HIS A 206 -18.96 -20.62 -7.51
C HIS A 206 -18.47 -22.02 -7.12
N GLY A 207 -19.41 -22.97 -6.97
CA GLY A 207 -19.09 -24.36 -6.66
C GLY A 207 -18.97 -24.68 -5.18
N GLY A 208 -19.51 -23.83 -4.29
CA GLY A 208 -19.56 -24.05 -2.85
C GLY A 208 -18.23 -23.76 -2.14
N LEU A 209 -18.24 -23.78 -0.81
CA LEU A 209 -17.06 -23.59 0.04
C LEU A 209 -16.78 -24.84 0.86
N ALA A 210 -15.54 -25.29 0.92
CA ALA A 210 -15.11 -26.29 1.87
C ALA A 210 -15.00 -25.71 3.29
N MET A 211 -15.03 -26.58 4.29
CA MET A 211 -15.05 -26.17 5.70
C MET A 211 -13.80 -25.39 6.12
N ASN A 212 -12.63 -25.82 5.65
CA ASN A 212 -11.36 -25.15 5.84
C ASN A 212 -11.28 -23.78 5.14
N GLU A 213 -11.96 -23.62 4.00
CA GLU A 213 -12.08 -22.34 3.30
C GLU A 213 -12.95 -21.37 4.11
N LEU A 214 -14.04 -21.86 4.72
CA LEU A 214 -14.86 -21.08 5.64
C LEU A 214 -14.12 -20.71 6.93
N GLU A 215 -13.38 -21.65 7.54
CA GLU A 215 -12.50 -21.38 8.69
C GLU A 215 -11.48 -20.27 8.35
N THR A 216 -10.92 -20.30 7.14
CA THR A 216 -9.96 -19.29 6.68
C THR A 216 -10.65 -17.94 6.43
N LEU A 217 -11.81 -17.94 5.76
CA LEU A 217 -12.65 -16.76 5.50
C LEU A 217 -12.94 -15.92 6.73
N VAL A 218 -13.26 -16.62 7.82
CA VAL A 218 -13.68 -16.02 9.08
C VAL A 218 -12.50 -15.88 10.05
N GLY A 219 -11.27 -16.13 9.60
CA GLY A 219 -10.08 -15.92 10.40
C GLY A 219 -9.92 -16.81 11.61
N ALA A 220 -10.51 -18.01 11.56
CA ALA A 220 -10.37 -18.99 12.62
C ALA A 220 -8.94 -19.57 12.60
N THR A 221 -8.06 -18.99 13.41
CA THR A 221 -6.64 -19.34 13.45
C THR A 221 -6.29 -20.25 14.60
N VAL A 222 -7.09 -20.27 15.68
CA VAL A 222 -6.90 -21.18 16.81
C VAL A 222 -7.98 -22.26 16.88
N ASN A 223 -7.66 -23.40 17.50
CA ASN A 223 -8.54 -24.57 17.55
C ASN A 223 -9.93 -24.28 18.14
N ARG A 224 -10.02 -23.35 19.09
CA ARG A 224 -11.29 -22.93 19.69
C ARG A 224 -12.19 -22.21 18.68
N GLU A 225 -11.61 -21.33 17.86
CA GLU A 225 -12.34 -20.61 16.81
C GLU A 225 -12.80 -21.57 15.71
N LYS A 226 -11.91 -22.48 15.27
CA LYS A 226 -12.26 -23.51 14.29
C LYS A 226 -13.40 -24.40 14.76
N ARG A 227 -13.42 -24.75 16.06
CA ARG A 227 -14.54 -25.48 16.67
C ARG A 227 -15.84 -24.67 16.60
N ALA A 228 -15.82 -23.37 16.91
CA ALA A 228 -17.02 -22.53 16.82
C ALA A 228 -17.58 -22.45 15.39
N VAL A 229 -16.70 -22.36 14.38
CA VAL A 229 -17.12 -22.41 12.96
C VAL A 229 -17.80 -23.75 12.64
N ARG A 230 -17.27 -24.86 13.16
CA ARG A 230 -17.87 -26.20 13.02
C ARG A 230 -19.23 -26.31 13.67
N GLU A 231 -19.36 -25.87 14.91
CA GLU A 231 -20.63 -25.86 15.62
C GLU A 231 -21.68 -25.00 14.89
N ALA A 232 -21.29 -23.86 14.33
CA ALA A 232 -22.17 -23.00 13.54
C ALA A 232 -22.67 -23.71 12.27
N VAL A 233 -21.78 -24.39 11.53
CA VAL A 233 -22.16 -25.13 10.32
C VAL A 233 -23.00 -26.37 10.65
N GLU A 234 -22.66 -27.12 11.71
CA GLU A 234 -23.45 -28.25 12.18
C GLU A 234 -24.86 -27.82 12.59
N LYS A 235 -24.99 -26.64 13.22
CA LYS A 235 -26.30 -26.03 13.50
C LYS A 235 -27.06 -25.72 12.21
N LEU A 236 -26.42 -25.16 11.19
CA LEU A 236 -27.07 -24.91 9.90
C LEU A 236 -27.51 -26.20 9.19
N GLN A 237 -26.72 -27.27 9.29
CA GLN A 237 -27.06 -28.58 8.74
C GLN A 237 -28.25 -29.20 9.47
N SER A 238 -28.24 -29.17 10.81
CA SER A 238 -29.36 -29.68 11.62
C SER A 238 -30.65 -28.87 11.43
N CYS A 239 -30.54 -27.57 11.14
CA CYS A 239 -31.69 -26.74 10.75
C CYS A 239 -32.13 -26.91 9.28
N GLY A 240 -31.47 -27.78 8.49
CA GLY A 240 -31.82 -27.99 7.08
C GLY A 240 -31.59 -26.75 6.20
N MET A 241 -30.63 -25.89 6.57
CA MET A 241 -30.30 -24.69 5.79
C MET A 241 -29.08 -24.87 4.89
N VAL A 242 -28.23 -25.86 5.18
CA VAL A 242 -27.00 -26.15 4.45
C VAL A 242 -26.86 -27.66 4.25
N TYR A 243 -26.36 -28.08 3.09
CA TYR A 243 -25.98 -29.46 2.81
C TYR A 243 -24.54 -29.55 2.31
N VAL A 244 -23.97 -30.76 2.37
CA VAL A 244 -22.61 -31.03 1.89
C VAL A 244 -22.68 -31.85 0.62
N LYS A 245 -22.00 -31.40 -0.43
CA LYS A 245 -21.78 -32.14 -1.67
C LYS A 245 -20.31 -32.06 -2.04
N GLU A 246 -19.68 -33.22 -2.27
CA GLU A 246 -18.26 -33.33 -2.67
C GLU A 246 -17.30 -32.60 -1.69
N GLY A 247 -17.59 -32.64 -0.40
CA GLY A 247 -16.79 -31.97 0.64
C GLY A 247 -16.98 -30.46 0.73
N LYS A 248 -17.94 -29.89 0.00
CA LYS A 248 -18.26 -28.46 -0.01
C LYS A 248 -19.67 -28.19 0.49
N LEU A 249 -19.83 -27.04 1.14
CA LEU A 249 -21.06 -26.53 1.75
C LEU A 249 -21.87 -25.76 0.71
N PHE A 250 -23.15 -26.07 0.65
CA PHE A 250 -24.13 -25.42 -0.21
C PHE A 250 -25.39 -25.07 0.59
N PRO A 251 -26.06 -23.95 0.30
CA PRO A 251 -27.35 -23.66 0.89
C PRO A 251 -28.40 -24.64 0.34
N LEU A 252 -29.30 -25.11 1.21
CA LEU A 252 -30.52 -25.81 0.79
C LEU A 252 -31.51 -24.84 0.13
#